data_AF-A0A7S2LCZ6-F1
#
_entry.id   AF-A0A7S2LCZ6-F1
#
_cell.length_a   1.000
_cell.length_b   1.000
_cell.length_c   1.000
_cell.angle_alpha   90.00
_cell.angle_beta   90.00
_cell.angle_gamma   90.00
#
_symmetry.space_group_name_H-M   'P 1'
#
loop_
_entity.id
_entity.type
_entity.pdbx_description
1 polymer ?
#
loop_
_entity_poly.entity_id
_entity_poly.type
_entity_poly.pdbx_seq_one_letter_code
_entity_poly.pdbx_strand_id
1 'polypeptide(L)'
;SVTVLVRNIMRWLYYHFINPILRSTFYITETEFSGTRVLYYRRPVWMRIRNASLDMLLSKEQYREMSSAKALRLLSKHNIGCPPAPLRILPKKTGIRAIAMLSKTCEIDNGSNKRTKLLPPNKVMQSTFHALRYEHEKKPALFGAGVLGLTEVYPSFCSFVEALKQIQTKSGSSQELFFTSADIKHCYDTINQTRLSKLMRSMVTEEMYLTKDRFVLCSKGDNSAMRCMWKKKTCPPEQFSCSSPSKLAGQYSHAIFVDGMYCSMETNRTINGLLRDHIFGQVVVANGNFGPRYLHQRNGIPQGSILSSMFCNTYFGSLEKVLFDNVFDETTSHFIRGNSSNECDSVLVKNPNALHLLLRIVDDFLLISTDKNA
;
A
#
# COMPACT_ATOMS: atom_id res chain seq x y z
N SER A 1 -8.74 -17.71 45.27
CA SER A 1 -7.25 -17.64 45.30
C SER A 1 -6.81 -16.20 45.25
N VAL A 2 -5.89 -15.78 46.14
CA VAL A 2 -5.35 -14.42 46.25
C VAL A 2 -4.79 -13.91 44.91
N THR A 3 -4.20 -14.78 44.11
CA THR A 3 -3.65 -14.47 42.78
C THR A 3 -4.70 -13.91 41.81
N VAL A 4 -5.94 -14.42 41.87
CA VAL A 4 -7.04 -13.93 41.02
C VAL A 4 -7.46 -12.52 41.43
N LEU A 5 -7.49 -12.25 42.74
CA LEU A 5 -7.84 -10.94 43.28
C LEU A 5 -6.79 -9.90 42.89
N VAL A 6 -5.50 -10.18 43.09
CA VAL A 6 -4.40 -9.28 42.70
C VAL A 6 -4.43 -9.00 41.19
N ARG A 7 -4.64 -10.03 40.37
CA ARG A 7 -4.78 -9.87 38.91
C ARG A 7 -5.94 -8.93 38.56
N ASN A 8 -7.09 -9.08 39.22
CA ASN A 8 -8.26 -8.25 38.97
C ASN A 8 -8.04 -6.80 39.41
N ILE A 9 -7.39 -6.58 40.56
CA ILE A 9 -7.04 -5.24 41.05
C ILE A 9 -6.05 -4.57 40.09
N MET A 10 -4.99 -5.28 39.66
CA MET A 10 -4.03 -4.76 38.68
C MET A 10 -4.74 -4.42 37.36
N ARG A 11 -5.60 -5.30 36.87
CA ARG A 11 -6.41 -5.02 35.68
C ARG A 11 -7.24 -3.76 35.88
N TRP A 12 -7.90 -3.60 37.01
CA TRP A 12 -8.68 -2.40 37.29
C TRP A 12 -7.81 -1.15 37.31
N LEU A 13 -6.67 -1.18 38.00
CA LEU A 13 -5.72 -0.08 38.10
C LEU A 13 -5.25 0.38 36.72
N TYR A 14 -4.83 -0.55 35.84
CA TYR A 14 -4.37 -0.20 34.50
C TYR A 14 -5.50 0.29 33.60
N TYR A 15 -6.62 -0.45 33.51
CA TYR A 15 -7.66 -0.15 32.54
C TYR A 15 -8.58 1.02 32.95
N HIS A 16 -8.84 1.20 34.25
CA HIS A 16 -9.82 2.15 34.76
C HIS A 16 -9.22 3.35 35.50
N PHE A 17 -7.94 3.30 35.89
CA PHE A 17 -7.28 4.43 36.55
C PHE A 17 -6.14 5.01 35.70
N ILE A 18 -5.08 4.23 35.44
CA ILE A 18 -3.88 4.70 34.74
C ILE A 18 -4.20 5.10 33.29
N ASN A 19 -4.83 4.23 32.50
CA ASN A 19 -5.12 4.50 31.09
C ASN A 19 -6.03 5.74 30.88
N PRO A 20 -7.11 5.94 31.65
CA PRO A 20 -7.90 7.16 31.56
C PRO A 20 -7.12 8.44 31.90
N ILE A 21 -6.29 8.42 32.95
CA ILE A 21 -5.43 9.55 33.33
C ILE A 21 -4.45 9.90 32.20
N LEU A 22 -3.76 8.89 31.67
CA LEU A 22 -2.81 9.09 30.57
C LEU A 22 -3.50 9.64 29.32
N ARG A 23 -4.68 9.11 28.97
CA ARG A 23 -5.47 9.58 27.82
C ARG A 23 -5.98 11.00 27.99
N SER A 24 -6.35 11.41 29.21
CA SER A 24 -6.90 12.75 29.48
C SER A 24 -5.80 13.82 29.56
N THR A 25 -4.58 13.46 29.96
CA THR A 25 -3.46 14.40 30.18
C THR A 25 -2.53 14.53 28.98
N PHE A 26 -2.24 13.43 28.29
CA PHE A 26 -1.27 13.38 27.21
C PHE A 26 -1.91 12.95 25.87
N TYR A 27 -1.35 13.48 24.79
CA TYR A 27 -1.45 12.85 23.48
C TYR A 27 -0.26 11.91 23.31
N ILE A 28 -0.57 10.63 23.13
CA ILE A 28 0.42 9.54 23.11
C ILE A 28 0.53 9.04 21.68
N THR A 29 1.69 9.20 21.06
CA THR A 29 1.94 8.77 19.68
C THR A 29 3.38 8.33 19.48
N GLU A 30 3.60 7.48 18.50
CA GLU A 30 4.93 7.19 17.95
C GLU A 30 5.40 8.35 17.06
N THR A 31 6.67 8.32 16.65
CA THR A 31 7.22 9.19 15.59
C THR A 31 7.92 8.36 14.53
N GLU A 32 8.00 8.90 13.32
CA GLU A 32 8.54 8.18 12.17
C GLU A 32 10.03 7.83 12.33
N PHE A 33 10.80 8.65 13.07
CA PHE A 33 12.24 8.44 13.25
C PHE A 33 12.60 7.63 14.51
N SER A 34 11.64 7.41 15.42
CA SER A 34 11.90 6.73 16.70
C SER A 34 11.44 5.27 16.71
N GLY A 35 10.92 4.77 15.58
CA GLY A 35 10.42 3.41 15.44
C GLY A 35 9.31 3.10 16.44
N THR A 36 9.53 2.12 17.31
CA THR A 36 8.57 1.66 18.33
C THR A 36 8.53 2.53 19.59
N ARG A 37 9.39 3.55 19.69
CA ARG A 37 9.39 4.45 20.86
C ARG A 37 8.17 5.36 20.83
N VAL A 38 7.43 5.34 21.92
CA VAL A 38 6.24 6.17 22.14
C VAL A 38 6.61 7.48 22.81
N LEU A 39 6.07 8.59 22.32
CA LEU A 39 6.22 9.93 22.89
C LEU A 39 4.91 10.42 23.51
N TYR A 40 5.06 11.22 24.56
CA TYR A 40 3.97 11.79 25.35
C TYR A 40 4.00 13.31 25.22
N TYR A 41 3.02 13.88 24.52
CA TYR A 41 2.86 15.32 24.37
C TYR A 41 1.78 15.81 25.33
N ARG A 42 2.02 16.90 26.08
CA ARG A 42 0.94 17.55 26.83
C ARG A 42 -0.15 17.98 25.86
N ARG A 43 -1.43 17.79 26.21
CA ARG A 43 -2.56 18.09 25.31
C ARG A 43 -2.52 19.50 24.70
N PRO A 44 -2.29 20.59 25.46
CA PRO A 44 -2.21 21.94 24.88
C PRO A 44 -1.11 22.11 23.84
N VAL A 45 0.05 21.47 24.07
CA VAL A 45 1.17 21.48 23.13
C VAL A 45 0.78 20.73 21.85
N TRP A 46 0.18 19.55 21.99
CA TRP A 46 -0.29 18.79 20.84
C TRP A 46 -1.34 19.52 20.01
N MET A 47 -2.27 20.25 20.65
CA MET A 47 -3.25 21.07 19.93
C MET A 47 -2.57 22.16 19.07
N ARG A 48 -1.53 22.82 19.59
CA ARG A 48 -0.74 23.80 18.81
C ARG A 48 -0.05 23.15 17.62
N ILE A 49 0.64 22.02 17.84
CA ILE A 49 1.29 21.25 16.77
C ILE A 49 0.28 20.87 15.69
N ARG A 50 -0.87 20.34 16.10
CA ARG A 50 -1.95 19.93 15.20
C ARG A 50 -2.49 21.09 14.38
N ASN A 51 -2.76 22.24 14.98
CA ASN A 51 -3.30 23.40 14.26
C ASN A 51 -2.29 23.93 13.24
N ALA A 52 -1.03 24.12 13.64
CA ALA A 52 0.03 24.51 12.71
C ALA A 52 0.21 23.50 11.56
N SER A 53 0.05 22.20 11.86
CA SER A 53 0.09 21.15 10.85
C SER A 53 -1.07 21.24 9.86
N LEU A 54 -2.29 21.50 10.34
CA LEU A 54 -3.45 21.69 9.45
C LEU A 54 -3.28 22.91 8.56
N ASP A 55 -2.80 24.03 9.11
CA ASP A 55 -2.56 25.25 8.35
C ASP A 55 -1.49 25.02 7.26
N MET A 56 -0.45 24.23 7.57
CA MET A 56 0.55 23.79 6.59
C MET A 56 -0.03 22.90 5.47
N LEU A 57 -0.94 21.97 5.80
CA LEU A 57 -1.59 21.11 4.81
C LEU A 57 -2.51 21.90 3.87
N LEU A 58 -3.18 22.93 4.40
CA LEU A 58 -4.05 23.82 3.65
C LEU A 58 -3.25 24.79 2.78
N SER A 59 -2.17 25.38 3.30
CA SER A 59 -1.33 26.33 2.57
C SER A 59 -0.58 25.68 1.40
N LYS A 60 -0.21 24.40 1.53
CA LYS A 60 0.35 23.59 0.44
C LYS A 60 -0.68 23.08 -0.57
N GLU A 61 -1.95 23.44 -0.40
CA GLU A 61 -3.07 22.95 -1.20
C GLU A 61 -3.20 21.42 -1.27
N GLN A 62 -2.64 20.68 -0.31
CA GLN A 62 -2.79 19.22 -0.25
C GLN A 62 -4.23 18.86 0.11
N TYR A 63 -4.79 19.64 1.05
CA TYR A 63 -6.19 19.55 1.45
C TYR A 63 -6.91 20.87 1.26
N ARG A 64 -8.23 20.79 1.09
CA ARG A 64 -9.14 21.94 1.11
C ARG A 64 -10.22 21.72 2.15
N GLU A 65 -10.40 22.69 3.03
CA GLU A 65 -11.49 22.63 4.00
C GLU A 65 -12.86 22.83 3.33
N MET A 66 -13.85 22.10 3.81
CA MET A 66 -15.22 22.17 3.34
C MET A 66 -16.22 22.11 4.50
N SER A 67 -17.44 22.61 4.26
CA SER A 67 -18.53 22.47 5.23
C SER A 67 -19.08 21.05 5.27
N SER A 68 -19.68 20.66 6.40
CA SER A 68 -20.35 19.35 6.56
C SER A 68 -21.35 19.09 5.42
N ALA A 69 -22.19 20.07 5.10
CA ALA A 69 -23.16 19.96 4.01
C ALA A 69 -22.51 19.71 2.64
N LYS A 70 -21.34 20.32 2.36
CA LYS A 70 -20.61 20.07 1.11
C LYS A 70 -19.98 18.67 1.11
N ALA A 71 -19.43 18.22 2.24
CA ALA A 71 -18.89 16.87 2.38
C ALA A 71 -19.97 15.81 2.13
N LEU A 72 -21.16 16.01 2.68
CA LEU A 72 -22.30 15.11 2.47
C LEU A 72 -22.79 15.10 1.04
N ARG A 73 -22.87 16.28 0.39
CA ARG A 73 -23.21 16.36 -1.03
C ARG A 73 -22.16 15.68 -1.91
N LEU A 74 -20.87 15.78 -1.57
CA LEU A 74 -19.82 15.10 -2.32
C LEU A 74 -19.92 13.58 -2.17
N LEU A 75 -20.07 13.09 -0.93
CA LEU A 75 -20.13 11.66 -0.65
C LEU A 75 -21.44 11.02 -1.13
N SER A 76 -22.56 11.75 -1.13
CA SER A 76 -23.82 11.27 -1.72
C SER A 76 -23.78 11.22 -3.25
N LYS A 77 -22.92 12.02 -3.89
CA LYS A 77 -22.64 11.92 -5.34
C LYS A 77 -21.72 10.76 -5.69
N HIS A 78 -21.06 10.14 -4.73
CA HIS A 78 -20.31 8.93 -4.98
C HIS A 78 -21.30 7.84 -5.39
N ASN A 79 -21.18 7.33 -6.61
CA ASN A 79 -22.12 6.34 -7.15
C ASN A 79 -22.01 5.01 -6.38
N ILE A 80 -20.83 4.72 -5.82
CA ILE A 80 -20.50 3.45 -5.17
C ILE A 80 -20.04 3.68 -3.72
N GLY A 81 -19.44 4.85 -3.43
CA GLY A 81 -19.26 5.35 -2.08
C GLY A 81 -17.94 4.96 -1.42
N CYS A 82 -16.95 5.86 -1.44
CA CYS A 82 -15.82 5.82 -0.49
C CYS A 82 -16.19 6.61 0.78
N PRO A 83 -16.23 5.97 1.97
CA PRO A 83 -16.51 6.69 3.21
C PRO A 83 -15.38 7.67 3.58
N PRO A 84 -15.68 8.65 4.43
CA PRO A 84 -14.64 9.50 5.00
C PRO A 84 -13.76 8.69 5.96
N ALA A 85 -12.55 9.19 6.23
CA ALA A 85 -11.65 8.60 7.20
C ALA A 85 -11.10 9.63 8.18
N PRO A 86 -10.78 9.25 9.42
CA PRO A 86 -10.20 10.21 10.35
C PRO A 86 -8.72 10.47 10.00
N LEU A 87 -8.29 11.72 10.14
CA LEU A 87 -6.92 12.16 9.88
C LEU A 87 -6.04 11.96 11.11
N ARG A 88 -4.90 11.27 10.96
CA ARG A 88 -3.83 11.16 11.96
C ARG A 88 -2.65 12.00 11.53
N ILE A 89 -2.13 12.82 12.45
CA ILE A 89 -0.90 13.59 12.26
C ILE A 89 0.22 12.90 13.02
N LEU A 90 1.34 12.63 12.35
CA LEU A 90 2.53 12.01 12.92
C LEU A 90 3.70 13.01 12.83
N PRO A 91 4.39 13.33 13.93
CA PRO A 91 5.57 14.20 13.89
C PRO A 91 6.73 13.55 13.15
N LYS A 92 7.45 14.35 12.34
CA LYS A 92 8.76 13.99 11.76
C LYS A 92 9.88 14.78 12.45
N LYS A 93 11.14 14.46 12.13
CA LYS A 93 12.30 15.28 12.54
C LYS A 93 12.13 16.74 12.09
N THR A 94 11.62 16.92 10.87
CA THR A 94 11.25 18.21 10.29
C THR A 94 9.84 18.10 9.69
N GLY A 95 8.90 18.88 10.24
CA GLY A 95 7.50 18.87 9.79
C GLY A 95 6.69 17.68 10.29
N ILE A 96 5.70 17.27 9.50
CA ILE A 96 4.68 16.28 9.87
C ILE A 96 4.31 15.35 8.72
N ARG A 97 3.74 14.19 9.06
CA ARG A 97 3.10 13.25 8.14
C ARG A 97 1.60 13.20 8.42
N ALA A 98 0.81 13.43 7.39
CA ALA A 98 -0.64 13.30 7.45
C ALA A 98 -1.05 11.93 6.91
N ILE A 99 -1.76 11.13 7.71
CA ILE A 99 -2.21 9.78 7.36
C ILE A 99 -3.73 9.71 7.45
N ALA A 100 -4.39 9.37 6.36
CA ALA A 100 -5.81 9.03 6.36
C ALA A 100 -5.98 7.62 6.95
N MET A 101 -6.65 7.49 8.08
CA MET A 101 -6.87 6.20 8.74
C MET A 101 -8.00 5.41 8.05
N LEU A 102 -7.77 4.99 6.80
CA LEU A 102 -8.75 4.35 5.93
C LEU A 102 -9.16 2.93 6.37
N SER A 103 -8.48 2.37 7.39
CA SER A 103 -8.90 1.14 8.07
C SER A 103 -9.86 1.38 9.24
N LYS A 104 -10.18 2.64 9.56
CA LYS A 104 -11.16 3.02 10.58
C LYS A 104 -12.43 3.56 9.92
N THR A 105 -13.56 3.28 10.55
CA THR A 105 -14.82 3.92 10.19
C THR A 105 -14.82 5.36 10.67
N CYS A 106 -15.45 6.23 9.91
CA CYS A 106 -15.72 7.60 10.30
C CYS A 106 -17.07 7.99 9.75
N GLU A 107 -17.85 8.69 10.56
CA GLU A 107 -19.16 9.20 10.19
C GLU A 107 -19.08 10.71 10.06
N ILE A 108 -19.89 11.25 9.16
CA ILE A 108 -20.17 12.70 9.16
C ILE A 108 -21.45 12.88 9.95
N ASP A 109 -21.46 13.90 10.78
CA ASP A 109 -22.61 14.24 11.59
C ASP A 109 -23.74 14.74 10.67
N ASN A 110 -24.79 13.93 10.55
CA ASN A 110 -25.95 14.19 9.71
C ASN A 110 -27.18 14.64 10.50
N GLY A 111 -27.07 14.82 11.82
CA GLY A 111 -28.21 15.13 12.69
C GLY A 111 -29.31 14.05 12.72
N SER A 112 -29.15 12.93 12.02
CA SER A 112 -30.11 11.82 11.96
C SER A 112 -29.66 10.65 12.84
N ASN A 113 -30.53 10.19 13.75
CA ASN A 113 -30.26 9.08 14.69
C ASN A 113 -30.09 7.68 14.06
N LYS A 114 -30.08 7.53 12.72
CA LYS A 114 -29.83 6.25 12.06
C LYS A 114 -28.33 6.03 11.88
N ARG A 115 -27.73 5.25 12.79
CA ARG A 115 -26.36 4.75 12.68
C ARG A 115 -26.29 3.64 11.62
N THR A 116 -26.11 3.99 10.36
CA THR A 116 -25.78 3.01 9.33
C THR A 116 -24.34 2.54 9.55
N LYS A 117 -24.13 1.25 9.79
CA LYS A 117 -22.79 0.68 10.05
C LYS A 117 -21.92 0.77 8.79
N LEU A 118 -21.24 1.90 8.61
CA LEU A 118 -20.33 2.13 7.50
C LEU A 118 -19.12 1.19 7.60
N LEU A 119 -18.68 0.66 6.45
CA LEU A 119 -17.43 -0.08 6.36
C LEU A 119 -16.24 0.89 6.25
N PRO A 120 -15.05 0.56 6.78
CA PRO A 120 -13.86 1.36 6.53
C PRO A 120 -13.53 1.45 5.03
N PRO A 121 -13.00 2.57 4.53
CA PRO A 121 -12.66 2.72 3.12
C PRO A 121 -11.77 1.59 2.57
N ASN A 122 -10.74 1.15 3.31
CA ASN A 122 -9.89 0.03 2.89
C ASN A 122 -10.66 -1.30 2.76
N LYS A 123 -11.76 -1.48 3.51
CA LYS A 123 -12.61 -2.66 3.37
C LYS A 123 -13.47 -2.59 2.11
N VAL A 124 -13.96 -1.39 1.77
CA VAL A 124 -14.70 -1.12 0.53
C VAL A 124 -13.80 -1.31 -0.69
N MET A 125 -12.55 -0.80 -0.64
CA MET A 125 -11.59 -0.88 -1.74
C MET A 125 -10.94 -2.27 -1.88
N GLN A 126 -11.30 -3.25 -1.05
CA GLN A 126 -10.61 -4.54 -1.01
C GLN A 126 -10.73 -5.30 -2.33
N SER A 127 -11.91 -5.33 -2.94
CA SER A 127 -12.12 -5.99 -4.23
C SER A 127 -11.39 -5.25 -5.36
N THR A 128 -11.41 -3.91 -5.36
CA THR A 128 -10.60 -3.08 -6.28
C THR A 128 -9.11 -3.39 -6.17
N PHE A 129 -8.56 -3.50 -4.95
CA PHE A 129 -7.15 -3.85 -4.74
C PHE A 129 -6.81 -5.20 -5.36
N HIS A 130 -7.65 -6.20 -5.17
CA HIS A 130 -7.40 -7.52 -5.72
C HIS A 130 -7.55 -7.60 -7.24
N ALA A 131 -8.47 -6.83 -7.83
CA ALA A 131 -8.59 -6.71 -9.29
C ALA A 131 -7.36 -6.04 -9.91
N LEU A 132 -6.89 -4.91 -9.33
CA LEU A 132 -5.67 -4.26 -9.80
C LEU A 132 -4.45 -5.17 -9.63
N ARG A 133 -4.38 -5.95 -8.54
CA ARG A 133 -3.29 -6.90 -8.32
C ARG A 133 -3.26 -7.97 -9.42
N TYR A 134 -4.43 -8.49 -9.81
CA TYR A 134 -4.53 -9.43 -10.94
C TYR A 134 -4.03 -8.80 -12.24
N GLU A 135 -4.45 -7.57 -12.56
CA GLU A 135 -4.00 -6.88 -13.77
C GLU A 135 -2.49 -6.61 -13.78
N HIS A 136 -1.92 -6.31 -12.62
CA HIS A 136 -0.48 -6.19 -12.46
C HIS A 136 0.25 -7.52 -12.68
N GLU A 137 -0.21 -8.62 -12.05
CA GLU A 137 0.35 -9.97 -12.26
C GLU A 137 0.26 -10.39 -13.75
N LYS A 138 -0.76 -9.93 -14.48
CA LYS A 138 -0.91 -10.13 -15.93
C LYS A 138 0.01 -9.23 -16.75
N LYS A 139 0.27 -8.00 -16.32
CA LYS A 139 1.08 -6.98 -17.03
C LYS A 139 2.06 -6.25 -16.08
N PRO A 140 3.13 -6.93 -15.64
CA PRO A 140 4.17 -6.35 -14.79
C PRO A 140 4.75 -5.01 -15.26
N ALA A 141 4.93 -4.87 -16.57
CA ALA A 141 5.56 -3.70 -17.18
C ALA A 141 4.86 -2.37 -16.86
N LEU A 142 3.60 -2.40 -16.39
CA LEU A 142 2.87 -1.20 -15.98
C LEU A 142 3.48 -0.50 -14.76
N PHE A 143 4.27 -1.21 -13.94
CA PHE A 143 4.91 -0.65 -12.75
C PHE A 143 6.34 -0.15 -13.00
N GLY A 144 6.88 -0.37 -14.21
CA GLY A 144 8.28 -0.08 -14.52
C GLY A 144 9.21 -0.92 -13.64
N ALA A 145 10.15 -0.28 -12.95
CA ALA A 145 11.01 -0.89 -11.94
C ALA A 145 10.34 -1.06 -10.56
N GLY A 146 9.07 -0.67 -10.44
CA GLY A 146 8.30 -0.70 -9.20
C GLY A 146 7.93 -2.11 -8.75
N VAL A 147 8.28 -2.46 -7.52
CA VAL A 147 7.88 -3.69 -6.83
C VAL A 147 6.87 -3.40 -5.72
N LEU A 148 6.01 -4.35 -5.37
CA LEU A 148 4.99 -4.20 -4.31
C LEU A 148 5.56 -4.39 -2.91
N GLY A 149 6.71 -5.05 -2.77
CA GLY A 149 7.35 -5.24 -1.48
C GLY A 149 8.55 -6.18 -1.51
N LEU A 150 9.11 -6.45 -0.32
CA LEU A 150 10.33 -7.24 -0.16
C LEU A 150 10.22 -8.69 -0.65
N THR A 151 9.00 -9.21 -0.75
CA THR A 151 8.75 -10.55 -1.31
C THR A 151 9.17 -10.65 -2.77
N GLU A 152 9.15 -9.54 -3.51
CA GLU A 152 9.56 -9.49 -4.92
C GLU A 152 11.04 -9.12 -5.04
N VAL A 153 11.54 -8.25 -4.15
CA VAL A 153 12.95 -7.79 -4.11
C VAL A 153 13.94 -8.94 -3.93
N TYR A 154 13.65 -9.87 -3.02
CA TYR A 154 14.61 -10.94 -2.72
C TYR A 154 14.85 -11.88 -3.91
N PRO A 155 13.81 -12.44 -4.57
CA PRO A 155 14.00 -13.19 -5.81
C PRO A 155 14.74 -12.42 -6.91
N SER A 156 14.45 -11.13 -7.08
CA SER A 156 15.15 -10.26 -8.04
C SER A 156 16.65 -10.20 -7.79
N PHE A 157 17.00 -10.01 -6.52
CA PHE A 157 18.38 -9.96 -6.08
C PHE A 157 19.08 -11.30 -6.28
N CYS A 158 18.42 -12.43 -5.98
CA CYS A 158 18.95 -13.75 -6.25
C CYS A 158 19.25 -13.95 -7.75
N SER A 159 18.33 -13.59 -8.65
CA SER A 159 18.55 -13.68 -10.09
C SER A 159 19.70 -12.80 -10.57
N PHE A 160 19.87 -11.60 -10.01
CA PHE A 160 21.02 -10.74 -10.27
C PHE A 160 22.33 -11.38 -9.82
N VAL A 161 22.37 -11.96 -8.62
CA VAL A 161 23.56 -12.66 -8.10
C VAL A 161 23.92 -13.88 -8.96
N GLU A 162 22.93 -14.64 -9.44
CA GLU A 162 23.17 -15.75 -10.36
C GLU A 162 23.74 -15.28 -11.70
N ALA A 163 23.19 -14.19 -12.27
CA ALA A 163 23.72 -13.59 -13.49
C ALA A 163 25.15 -13.06 -13.31
N LEU A 164 25.46 -12.44 -12.16
CA LEU A 164 26.82 -12.02 -11.81
C LEU A 164 27.79 -13.21 -11.77
N LYS A 165 27.40 -14.31 -11.11
CA LYS A 165 28.22 -15.53 -11.05
C LYS A 165 28.55 -16.07 -12.44
N GLN A 166 27.58 -16.06 -13.36
CA GLN A 166 27.79 -16.51 -14.75
C GLN A 166 28.74 -15.61 -15.54
N ILE A 167 28.82 -14.32 -15.21
CA ILE A 167 29.76 -13.38 -15.85
C ILE A 167 31.16 -13.57 -15.27
N GLN A 168 31.27 -13.74 -13.95
CA GLN A 168 32.54 -13.99 -13.27
C GLN A 168 33.20 -15.29 -13.74
N THR A 169 32.45 -16.38 -13.92
CA THR A 169 32.99 -17.64 -14.43
C THR A 169 33.53 -17.53 -15.86
N LYS A 170 32.98 -16.63 -16.68
CA LYS A 170 33.45 -16.38 -18.05
C LYS A 170 34.65 -15.43 -18.12
N SER A 171 34.68 -14.42 -17.25
CA SER A 171 35.73 -13.38 -17.28
C SER A 171 36.94 -13.69 -16.40
N GLY A 172 36.85 -14.66 -15.47
CA GLY A 172 37.93 -15.04 -14.57
C GLY A 172 38.31 -13.99 -13.52
N SER A 173 37.55 -12.89 -13.41
CA SER A 173 37.82 -11.77 -12.52
C SER A 173 36.59 -11.40 -11.68
N SER A 174 36.83 -10.94 -10.46
CA SER A 174 35.77 -10.36 -9.62
C SER A 174 35.35 -9.02 -10.18
N GLN A 175 34.06 -8.86 -10.45
CA GLN A 175 33.48 -7.59 -10.91
C GLN A 175 33.26 -6.66 -9.71
N GLU A 176 33.66 -5.41 -9.82
CA GLU A 176 33.28 -4.37 -8.85
C GLU A 176 31.79 -4.05 -8.99
N LEU A 177 31.15 -3.69 -7.88
CA LEU A 177 29.73 -3.36 -7.83
C LEU A 177 29.54 -1.93 -7.34
N PHE A 178 28.75 -1.17 -8.08
CA PHE A 178 28.36 0.20 -7.77
C PHE A 178 26.90 0.20 -7.31
N PHE A 179 26.64 0.94 -6.23
CA PHE A 179 25.32 1.05 -5.63
C PHE A 179 24.90 2.51 -5.62
N THR A 180 23.72 2.77 -6.17
CA THR A 180 23.11 4.10 -6.17
C THR A 180 21.72 3.99 -5.56
N SER A 181 21.43 4.85 -4.60
CA SER A 181 20.09 4.99 -4.02
C SER A 181 19.55 6.41 -4.26
N ALA A 182 18.24 6.50 -4.50
CA ALA A 182 17.56 7.78 -4.66
C ALA A 182 16.17 7.72 -4.00
N ASP A 183 15.74 8.83 -3.40
CA ASP A 183 14.45 8.96 -2.71
C ASP A 183 13.58 10.01 -3.40
N ILE A 184 12.35 9.63 -3.77
CA ILE A 184 11.35 10.57 -4.28
C ILE A 184 10.67 11.27 -3.11
N LYS A 185 11.12 12.49 -2.83
CA LYS A 185 10.55 13.33 -1.79
C LYS A 185 9.04 13.54 -1.97
N HIS A 186 8.27 13.21 -0.93
CA HIS A 186 6.81 13.39 -0.89
C HIS A 186 6.06 12.71 -2.05
N CYS A 187 6.48 11.49 -2.43
CA CYS A 187 5.92 10.75 -3.57
C CYS A 187 4.39 10.74 -3.64
N TYR A 188 3.70 10.38 -2.55
CA TYR A 188 2.24 10.34 -2.54
C TYR A 188 1.59 11.70 -2.73
N ASP A 189 2.21 12.77 -2.23
CA ASP A 189 1.65 14.12 -2.25
C ASP A 189 1.85 14.80 -3.60
N THR A 190 2.81 14.33 -4.41
CA THR A 190 3.17 14.90 -5.72
C THR A 190 2.42 14.27 -6.90
N ILE A 191 1.71 13.17 -6.67
CA ILE A 191 0.97 12.46 -7.73
C ILE A 191 -0.16 13.34 -8.30
N ASN A 192 -0.14 13.52 -9.62
CA ASN A 192 -1.23 14.18 -10.33
C ASN A 192 -2.43 13.24 -10.47
N GLN A 193 -3.52 13.54 -9.75
CA GLN A 193 -4.75 12.75 -9.73
C GLN A 193 -5.39 12.54 -11.11
N THR A 194 -5.34 13.55 -11.99
CA THR A 194 -5.94 13.48 -13.32
C THR A 194 -5.19 12.47 -14.20
N ARG A 195 -3.85 12.55 -14.21
CA ARG A 195 -3.02 11.58 -14.93
C ARG A 195 -3.16 10.18 -14.32
N LEU A 196 -3.14 10.06 -12.99
CA LEU A 196 -3.35 8.79 -12.31
C LEU A 196 -4.69 8.15 -12.69
N SER A 197 -5.79 8.92 -12.68
CA SER A 197 -7.11 8.37 -13.04
C SER A 197 -7.15 7.83 -14.46
N LYS A 198 -6.47 8.47 -15.42
CA LYS A 198 -6.36 7.96 -16.79
C LYS A 198 -5.63 6.62 -16.84
N LEU A 199 -4.48 6.52 -16.15
CA LEU A 199 -3.69 5.28 -16.07
C LEU A 199 -4.50 4.14 -15.41
N MET A 200 -5.19 4.44 -14.32
CA MET A 200 -6.01 3.46 -13.59
C MET A 200 -7.17 2.94 -14.44
N ARG A 201 -7.83 3.80 -15.22
CA ARG A 201 -8.90 3.37 -16.14
C ARG A 201 -8.39 2.44 -17.24
N SER A 202 -7.19 2.70 -17.78
CA SER A 202 -6.60 1.82 -18.80
C SER A 202 -6.07 0.49 -18.25
N MET A 203 -5.81 0.41 -16.94
CA MET A 203 -5.28 -0.79 -16.29
C MET A 203 -6.36 -1.87 -16.09
N VAL A 204 -7.60 -1.48 -15.80
CA VAL A 204 -8.72 -2.42 -15.58
C VAL A 204 -9.27 -2.88 -16.93
N THR A 205 -8.86 -4.06 -17.39
CA THR A 205 -9.20 -4.55 -18.74
C THR A 205 -10.30 -5.60 -18.77
N GLU A 206 -10.36 -6.47 -17.77
CA GLU A 206 -11.42 -7.49 -17.68
C GLU A 206 -12.79 -6.85 -17.38
N GLU A 207 -13.88 -7.42 -17.91
CA GLU A 207 -15.24 -6.93 -17.66
C GLU A 207 -15.67 -7.18 -16.20
N MET A 208 -15.32 -8.35 -15.67
CA MET A 208 -15.66 -8.79 -14.32
C MET A 208 -14.48 -9.47 -13.64
N TYR A 209 -14.40 -9.31 -12.33
CA TYR A 209 -13.38 -9.90 -11.48
C TYR A 209 -14.06 -10.69 -10.38
N LEU A 210 -13.69 -11.97 -10.28
CA LEU A 210 -14.11 -12.88 -9.24
C LEU A 210 -12.97 -13.04 -8.23
N THR A 211 -13.16 -12.61 -7.00
CA THR A 211 -12.22 -12.81 -5.89
C THR A 211 -12.75 -13.89 -4.95
N LYS A 212 -11.97 -14.95 -4.74
CA LYS A 212 -12.30 -16.03 -3.80
C LYS A 212 -11.26 -16.15 -2.70
N ASP A 213 -11.74 -16.40 -1.50
CA ASP A 213 -10.90 -16.71 -0.36
C ASP A 213 -10.42 -18.16 -0.44
N ARG A 214 -9.13 -18.39 -0.23
CA ARG A 214 -8.51 -19.70 -0.09
C ARG A 214 -7.71 -19.72 1.20
N PHE A 215 -7.65 -20.87 1.85
CA PHE A 215 -6.72 -21.06 2.95
C PHE A 215 -5.79 -22.21 2.64
N VAL A 216 -4.51 -21.98 2.93
CA VAL A 216 -3.43 -22.94 2.77
C VAL A 216 -3.05 -23.40 4.16
N LEU A 217 -3.19 -24.70 4.41
CA LEU A 217 -2.76 -25.35 5.63
C LEU A 217 -1.43 -26.03 5.36
N CYS A 218 -0.34 -25.49 5.88
CA CYS A 218 0.99 -26.08 5.76
C CYS A 218 1.41 -26.73 7.08
N SER A 219 1.99 -27.93 7.00
CA SER A 219 2.67 -28.54 8.14
C SER A 219 3.96 -27.77 8.46
N LYS A 220 4.23 -27.54 9.75
CA LYS A 220 5.40 -26.78 10.19
C LYS A 220 6.48 -27.72 10.73
N GLY A 221 7.06 -28.56 9.85
CA GLY A 221 8.15 -29.48 10.23
C GLY A 221 7.80 -30.41 11.41
N ASP A 222 8.82 -30.86 12.15
CA ASP A 222 8.74 -31.87 13.23
C ASP A 222 7.75 -31.59 14.37
N ASN A 223 7.17 -30.39 14.44
CA ASN A 223 6.06 -30.11 15.34
C ASN A 223 4.75 -30.17 14.55
N SER A 224 3.82 -31.01 15.01
CA SER A 224 2.44 -31.22 14.53
C SER A 224 1.53 -29.97 14.54
N ALA A 225 2.11 -28.77 14.64
CA ALA A 225 1.42 -27.49 14.53
C ALA A 225 1.21 -27.11 13.06
N MET A 226 -0.05 -27.02 12.65
CA MET A 226 -0.45 -26.54 11.33
C MET A 226 -0.43 -25.01 11.27
N ARG A 227 0.17 -24.45 10.21
CA ARG A 227 0.04 -23.02 9.90
C ARG A 227 -1.10 -22.83 8.91
N CYS A 228 -2.11 -22.06 9.29
CA CYS A 228 -3.17 -21.62 8.38
C CYS A 228 -2.85 -20.24 7.80
N MET A 229 -2.78 -20.14 6.47
CA MET A 229 -2.55 -18.91 5.74
C MET A 229 -3.74 -18.59 4.86
N TRP A 230 -4.31 -17.39 5.03
CA TRP A 230 -5.39 -16.90 4.19
C TRP A 230 -4.81 -16.21 2.96
N LYS A 231 -5.24 -16.65 1.78
CA LYS A 231 -4.89 -16.06 0.48
C LYS A 231 -6.16 -15.74 -0.29
N LYS A 232 -6.14 -14.63 -1.02
CA LYS A 232 -7.22 -14.26 -1.94
C LYS A 232 -6.72 -14.43 -3.35
N LYS A 233 -7.51 -15.12 -4.17
CA LYS A 233 -7.22 -15.28 -5.59
C LYS A 233 -8.29 -14.57 -6.40
N THR A 234 -7.85 -13.82 -7.39
CA THR A 234 -8.73 -13.04 -8.26
C THR A 234 -8.48 -13.39 -9.70
N CYS A 235 -9.54 -13.56 -10.48
CA CYS A 235 -9.48 -13.83 -11.91
C CYS A 235 -10.84 -13.49 -12.56
N PRO A 236 -10.90 -13.40 -13.90
CA PRO A 236 -12.15 -13.42 -14.63
C PRO A 236 -12.97 -14.68 -14.33
N PRO A 237 -14.31 -14.63 -14.36
CA PRO A 237 -15.17 -15.78 -14.13
C PRO A 237 -14.85 -16.98 -15.04
N GLU A 238 -14.44 -16.74 -16.28
CA GLU A 238 -14.14 -17.76 -17.29
C GLU A 238 -12.89 -18.58 -16.92
N GLN A 239 -11.92 -17.94 -16.25
CA GLN A 239 -10.66 -18.57 -15.83
C GLN A 239 -10.79 -19.30 -14.49
N PHE A 240 -11.93 -19.19 -13.82
CA PHE A 240 -12.12 -19.70 -12.48
C PHE A 240 -12.08 -21.24 -12.41
N SER A 241 -12.66 -21.91 -13.42
CA SER A 241 -12.66 -23.37 -13.53
C SER A 241 -11.28 -23.96 -13.86
N CYS A 242 -10.31 -23.13 -14.29
CA CYS A 242 -9.00 -23.56 -14.79
C CYS A 242 -7.84 -23.33 -13.81
N SER A 243 -8.07 -23.10 -12.52
CA SER A 243 -6.95 -23.09 -11.56
C SER A 243 -6.43 -24.51 -11.35
N SER A 244 -5.51 -24.96 -12.21
CA SER A 244 -4.91 -26.27 -12.10
C SER A 244 -4.18 -26.39 -10.74
N PRO A 245 -4.42 -27.47 -9.97
CA PRO A 245 -3.67 -27.76 -8.74
C PRO A 245 -2.15 -27.80 -8.98
N SER A 246 -1.72 -28.09 -10.21
CA SER A 246 -0.31 -28.17 -10.61
C SER A 246 0.49 -26.89 -10.42
N LYS A 247 -0.11 -25.70 -10.63
CA LYS A 247 0.59 -24.42 -10.41
C LYS A 247 0.86 -24.14 -8.93
N LEU A 248 0.03 -24.68 -8.03
CA LEU A 248 0.17 -24.49 -6.58
C LEU A 248 1.08 -25.54 -5.93
N ALA A 249 1.15 -26.74 -6.50
CA ALA A 249 1.99 -27.84 -6.03
C ALA A 249 3.49 -27.50 -6.04
N GLY A 250 3.95 -26.63 -6.95
CA GLY A 250 5.35 -26.20 -7.00
C GLY A 250 5.73 -25.18 -5.93
N GLN A 251 4.77 -24.51 -5.29
CA GLN A 251 5.03 -23.42 -4.34
C GLN A 251 5.01 -23.88 -2.87
N TYR A 252 4.40 -25.03 -2.58
CA TYR A 252 4.21 -25.52 -1.21
C TYR A 252 4.45 -27.03 -1.10
N SER A 253 5.30 -27.43 -0.15
CA SER A 253 5.43 -28.83 0.27
C SER A 253 4.47 -29.13 1.43
N HIS A 254 3.85 -30.33 1.41
CA HIS A 254 2.95 -30.80 2.47
C HIS A 254 1.83 -29.81 2.85
N ALA A 255 1.15 -29.26 1.84
CA ALA A 255 0.09 -28.27 2.03
C ALA A 255 -1.27 -28.76 1.55
N ILE A 256 -2.31 -28.43 2.31
CA ILE A 256 -3.72 -28.63 1.94
C ILE A 256 -4.30 -27.28 1.52
N PHE A 257 -4.86 -27.23 0.32
CA PHE A 257 -5.59 -26.06 -0.18
C PHE A 257 -7.08 -26.27 0.04
N VAL A 258 -7.70 -25.34 0.75
CA VAL A 258 -9.15 -25.36 0.93
C VAL A 258 -9.74 -24.09 0.35
N ASP A 259 -10.71 -24.30 -0.51
CA ASP A 259 -11.50 -23.23 -1.11
C ASP A 259 -12.50 -22.70 -0.07
N GLY A 260 -12.40 -21.40 0.22
CA GLY A 260 -13.36 -20.72 1.07
C GLY A 260 -14.72 -20.59 0.40
N MET A 261 -15.78 -20.52 1.22
CA MET A 261 -17.15 -20.36 0.73
C MET A 261 -17.44 -18.91 0.28
N TYR A 262 -16.65 -17.94 0.73
CA TYR A 262 -16.85 -16.53 0.38
C TYR A 262 -16.23 -16.21 -0.98
N CYS A 263 -17.06 -15.65 -1.85
CA CYS A 263 -16.71 -15.20 -3.18
C CYS A 263 -17.33 -13.82 -3.43
N SER A 264 -16.55 -12.87 -3.93
CA SER A 264 -17.03 -11.55 -4.34
C SER A 264 -16.82 -11.38 -5.83
N MET A 265 -17.83 -10.87 -6.53
CA MET A 265 -17.78 -10.58 -7.95
C MET A 265 -17.97 -9.08 -8.16
N GLU A 266 -17.07 -8.44 -8.88
CA GLU A 266 -17.13 -7.01 -9.16
C GLU A 266 -16.97 -6.73 -10.64
N THR A 267 -17.77 -5.80 -11.14
CA THR A 267 -17.65 -5.33 -12.53
C THR A 267 -16.59 -4.25 -12.66
N ASN A 268 -16.04 -4.09 -13.86
CA ASN A 268 -15.13 -2.99 -14.18
C ASN A 268 -15.78 -1.61 -13.94
N ARG A 269 -17.10 -1.48 -14.09
CA ARG A 269 -17.85 -0.25 -13.82
C ARG A 269 -17.80 0.07 -12.33
N THR A 270 -17.99 -0.93 -11.48
CA THR A 270 -17.88 -0.78 -10.03
C THR A 270 -16.46 -0.39 -9.63
N ILE A 271 -15.47 -1.13 -10.12
CA ILE A 271 -14.04 -0.88 -9.83
C ILE A 271 -13.63 0.53 -10.28
N ASN A 272 -13.95 0.93 -11.50
CA ASN A 272 -13.61 2.26 -12.03
C ASN A 272 -14.33 3.38 -11.29
N GLY A 273 -15.58 3.17 -10.87
CA GLY A 273 -16.30 4.13 -10.05
C GLY A 273 -15.67 4.30 -8.66
N LEU A 274 -15.28 3.20 -8.00
CA LEU A 274 -14.56 3.23 -6.73
C LEU A 274 -13.20 3.93 -6.86
N LEU A 275 -12.45 3.63 -7.92
CA LEU A 275 -11.17 4.30 -8.20
C LEU A 275 -11.35 5.81 -8.37
N ARG A 276 -12.35 6.22 -9.15
CA ARG A 276 -12.66 7.64 -9.35
C ARG A 276 -13.05 8.32 -8.05
N ASP A 277 -13.97 7.73 -7.30
CA ASP A 277 -14.48 8.29 -6.05
C ASP A 277 -13.37 8.32 -4.97
N HIS A 278 -12.44 7.36 -4.98
CA HIS A 278 -11.29 7.37 -4.08
C HIS A 278 -10.21 8.39 -4.48
N ILE A 279 -9.86 8.48 -5.77
CA ILE A 279 -8.81 9.40 -6.25
C ILE A 279 -9.25 10.86 -6.11
N PHE A 280 -10.48 11.19 -6.50
CA PHE A 280 -10.96 12.57 -6.53
C PHE A 280 -11.87 12.95 -5.37
N GLY A 281 -12.47 11.98 -4.70
CA GLY A 281 -13.54 12.21 -3.72
C GLY A 281 -13.13 11.94 -2.28
N GLN A 282 -11.86 11.61 -2.00
CA GLN A 282 -11.46 11.27 -0.64
C GLN A 282 -11.62 12.46 0.32
N VAL A 283 -12.41 12.23 1.37
CA VAL A 283 -12.60 13.17 2.47
C VAL A 283 -11.94 12.60 3.73
N VAL A 284 -11.24 13.46 4.47
CA VAL A 284 -10.72 13.14 5.80
C VAL A 284 -11.31 14.06 6.86
N VAL A 285 -11.48 13.53 8.07
CA VAL A 285 -12.07 14.25 9.21
C VAL A 285 -11.01 14.48 10.27
N ALA A 286 -10.82 15.75 10.66
CA ALA A 286 -9.87 16.13 11.70
C ALA A 286 -10.62 16.80 12.87
N ASN A 287 -10.37 16.36 14.11
CA ASN A 287 -11.03 16.91 15.31
C ASN A 287 -10.61 18.34 15.65
N GLY A 288 -11.32 19.38 15.18
CA GLY A 288 -11.02 20.78 15.47
C GLY A 288 -11.39 21.22 16.89
N ASN A 289 -10.98 22.45 17.25
CA ASN A 289 -11.29 23.06 18.55
C ASN A 289 -12.80 23.24 18.77
N PHE A 290 -13.56 23.44 17.69
CA PHE A 290 -14.99 23.72 17.68
C PHE A 290 -15.80 22.63 16.96
N GLY A 291 -15.28 21.39 16.94
CA GLY A 291 -15.90 20.26 16.26
C GLY A 291 -15.12 19.73 15.06
N PRO A 292 -15.68 18.76 14.32
CA PRO A 292 -14.99 18.12 13.20
C PRO A 292 -14.75 19.10 12.05
N ARG A 293 -13.52 19.11 11.52
CA ARG A 293 -13.15 19.77 10.27
C ARG A 293 -13.12 18.74 9.16
N TYR A 294 -13.84 19.00 8.07
CA TYR A 294 -13.91 18.14 6.89
C TYR A 294 -12.96 18.65 5.83
N LEU A 295 -12.02 17.80 5.42
CA LEU A 295 -10.95 18.15 4.51
C LEU A 295 -11.04 17.28 3.25
N HIS A 296 -11.16 17.92 2.09
CA HIS A 296 -11.03 17.27 0.79
C HIS A 296 -9.56 17.08 0.45
N GLN A 297 -9.16 15.91 -0.04
CA GLN A 297 -7.83 15.78 -0.64
C GLN A 297 -7.83 16.33 -2.07
N ARG A 298 -7.00 17.35 -2.34
CA ARG A 298 -6.93 18.03 -3.65
C ARG A 298 -5.76 17.55 -4.50
N ASN A 299 -4.59 17.40 -3.88
CA ASN A 299 -3.35 17.01 -4.55
C ASN A 299 -2.81 15.72 -3.92
N GLY A 300 -2.16 14.90 -4.74
CA GLY A 300 -1.64 13.61 -4.33
C GLY A 300 -2.73 12.56 -4.03
N ILE A 301 -2.34 11.50 -3.34
CA ILE A 301 -3.21 10.38 -2.96
C ILE A 301 -3.16 10.11 -1.45
N PRO A 302 -4.18 9.49 -0.84
CA PRO A 302 -4.29 9.42 0.61
C PRO A 302 -3.36 8.35 1.17
N GLN A 303 -2.40 8.77 1.99
CA GLN A 303 -1.57 7.84 2.74
C GLN A 303 -2.42 7.01 3.69
N GLY A 304 -2.19 5.70 3.72
CA GLY A 304 -2.99 4.73 4.49
C GLY A 304 -4.04 3.99 3.66
N SER A 305 -4.16 4.31 2.36
CA SER A 305 -4.98 3.51 1.43
C SER A 305 -4.24 2.23 1.06
N ILE A 306 -4.95 1.11 1.01
CA ILE A 306 -4.42 -0.15 0.48
C ILE A 306 -4.01 -0.06 -0.99
N LEU A 307 -4.49 0.96 -1.72
CA LEU A 307 -4.15 1.19 -3.13
C LEU A 307 -2.95 2.13 -3.33
N SER A 308 -2.48 2.83 -2.28
CA SER A 308 -1.51 3.93 -2.44
C SER A 308 -0.24 3.47 -3.14
N SER A 309 0.31 2.34 -2.73
CA SER A 309 1.55 1.79 -3.31
C SER A 309 1.37 1.41 -4.77
N MET A 310 0.22 0.82 -5.14
CA MET A 310 -0.08 0.47 -6.54
C MET A 310 -0.24 1.72 -7.41
N PHE A 311 -0.93 2.74 -6.90
CA PHE A 311 -1.07 4.02 -7.57
C PHE A 311 0.29 4.68 -7.80
N CYS A 312 1.13 4.68 -6.77
CA CYS A 312 2.49 5.21 -6.83
C CYS A 312 3.33 4.45 -7.87
N ASN A 313 3.37 3.12 -7.79
CA ASN A 313 4.14 2.29 -8.71
C ASN A 313 3.67 2.44 -10.16
N THR A 314 2.36 2.49 -10.41
CA THR A 314 1.85 2.70 -11.78
C THR A 314 2.18 4.10 -12.29
N TYR A 315 2.03 5.12 -11.44
CA TYR A 315 2.27 6.49 -11.83
C TYR A 315 3.74 6.72 -12.19
N PHE A 316 4.66 6.34 -11.30
CA PHE A 316 6.09 6.47 -11.53
C PHE A 316 6.60 5.49 -12.59
N GLY A 317 6.07 4.27 -12.68
CA GLY A 317 6.36 3.36 -13.79
C GLY A 317 6.03 3.96 -15.16
N SER A 318 4.91 4.71 -15.26
CA SER A 318 4.58 5.44 -16.49
C SER A 318 5.55 6.60 -16.81
N LEU A 319 6.21 7.16 -15.79
CA LEU A 319 7.22 8.21 -15.96
C LEU A 319 8.57 7.59 -16.32
N GLU A 320 8.96 6.52 -15.63
CA GLU A 320 10.16 5.72 -15.93
C GLU A 320 10.18 5.27 -17.37
N LYS A 321 9.05 4.79 -17.90
CA LYS A 321 8.97 4.40 -19.31
C LYS A 321 9.41 5.53 -20.25
N VAL A 322 9.09 6.79 -19.93
CA VAL A 322 9.46 7.95 -20.74
C VAL A 322 10.90 8.40 -20.45
N LEU A 323 11.31 8.36 -19.18
CA LEU A 323 12.62 8.84 -18.75
C LEU A 323 13.75 7.86 -19.07
N PHE A 324 13.45 6.56 -19.09
CA PHE A 324 14.42 5.48 -19.31
C PHE A 324 14.34 4.85 -20.71
N ASP A 325 13.47 5.35 -21.59
CA ASP A 325 13.24 4.85 -22.97
C ASP A 325 14.52 4.67 -23.79
N ASN A 326 15.57 5.44 -23.47
CA ASN A 326 16.89 5.38 -24.15
C ASN A 326 18.06 5.15 -23.18
N VAL A 327 17.78 4.82 -21.91
CA VAL A 327 18.82 4.57 -20.91
C VAL A 327 19.26 3.10 -20.96
N PHE A 328 18.31 2.21 -21.23
CA PHE A 328 18.55 0.78 -21.41
C PHE A 328 18.06 0.39 -22.81
N ASP A 329 18.99 0.10 -23.72
CA ASP A 329 18.68 -0.22 -25.12
C ASP A 329 17.83 -1.49 -25.22
N GLU A 330 16.57 -1.37 -25.70
CA GLU A 330 15.61 -2.48 -25.81
C GLU A 330 16.15 -3.67 -26.63
N THR A 331 17.12 -3.43 -27.54
CA THR A 331 17.67 -4.47 -28.42
C THR A 331 18.78 -5.30 -27.78
N THR A 332 19.52 -4.73 -26.82
CA THR A 332 20.63 -5.39 -26.12
C THR A 332 20.32 -5.74 -24.67
N SER A 333 19.32 -5.08 -24.08
CA SER A 333 18.88 -5.25 -22.70
C SER A 333 17.89 -6.40 -22.57
N HIS A 334 18.33 -7.54 -22.02
CA HIS A 334 17.39 -8.59 -21.63
C HIS A 334 16.76 -8.29 -20.28
N PHE A 335 15.46 -7.92 -20.29
CA PHE A 335 14.64 -7.88 -19.09
C PHE A 335 14.44 -9.29 -18.53
N ILE A 336 15.35 -9.74 -17.65
CA ILE A 336 15.19 -11.04 -16.98
C ILE A 336 14.21 -10.85 -15.83
N ARG A 337 12.94 -11.15 -16.11
CA ARG A 337 11.97 -11.46 -15.06
C ARG A 337 12.34 -12.83 -14.50
N GLY A 338 12.52 -12.93 -13.18
CA GLY A 338 13.02 -14.12 -12.53
C GLY A 338 12.21 -15.36 -12.93
N ASN A 339 12.88 -16.35 -13.53
CA ASN A 339 12.27 -17.60 -13.96
C ASN A 339 12.23 -18.60 -12.79
N SER A 340 11.51 -18.26 -11.72
CA SER A 340 11.07 -19.24 -10.71
C SER A 340 9.96 -18.62 -9.87
N SER A 341 8.72 -19.02 -10.16
CA SER A 341 7.45 -18.50 -9.62
C SER A 341 7.07 -17.10 -10.10
N ASN A 342 5.78 -16.93 -10.43
CA ASN A 342 5.14 -15.74 -10.98
C ASN A 342 5.10 -14.54 -10.01
N GLU A 343 6.16 -14.26 -9.25
CA GLU A 343 6.15 -13.32 -8.11
C GLU A 343 7.34 -12.34 -8.14
N CYS A 344 7.97 -12.06 -9.29
CA CYS A 344 9.15 -11.19 -9.32
C CYS A 344 9.23 -10.27 -10.55
N ASP A 345 8.98 -8.98 -10.32
CA ASP A 345 8.93 -7.93 -11.32
C ASP A 345 10.13 -6.96 -11.23
N SER A 346 11.35 -7.49 -11.20
CA SER A 346 12.55 -6.65 -11.31
C SER A 346 12.98 -6.41 -12.74
N VAL A 347 13.48 -5.20 -12.98
CA VAL A 347 14.19 -4.84 -14.19
C VAL A 347 15.66 -5.23 -14.02
N LEU A 348 15.98 -6.45 -14.45
CA LEU A 348 17.37 -6.84 -14.70
C LEU A 348 17.71 -6.39 -16.13
N VAL A 349 18.78 -5.61 -16.29
CA VAL A 349 19.27 -5.18 -17.59
C VAL A 349 20.63 -5.83 -17.79
N LYS A 350 20.74 -6.67 -18.82
CA LYS A 350 22.01 -7.27 -19.20
C LYS A 350 22.46 -6.67 -20.52
N ASN A 351 23.51 -5.87 -20.48
CA ASN A 351 24.26 -5.43 -21.64
C ASN A 351 25.40 -6.43 -21.93
N PRO A 352 26.02 -6.42 -23.12
CA PRO A 352 27.13 -7.32 -23.45
C PRO A 352 28.29 -7.27 -22.44
N ASN A 353 28.54 -6.09 -21.85
CA ASN A 353 29.67 -5.84 -20.94
C ASN A 353 29.25 -5.43 -19.52
N ALA A 354 27.95 -5.24 -19.24
CA ALA A 354 27.48 -4.71 -17.96
C ALA A 354 26.18 -5.36 -17.50
N LEU A 355 26.03 -5.50 -16.19
CA LEU A 355 24.84 -6.03 -15.55
C LEU A 355 24.27 -4.99 -14.59
N HIS A 356 22.97 -4.73 -14.70
CA HIS A 356 22.27 -3.77 -13.87
C HIS A 356 21.02 -4.42 -13.24
N LEU A 357 20.76 -4.10 -11.97
CA LEU A 357 19.52 -4.39 -11.27
C LEU A 357 18.92 -3.07 -10.82
N LEU A 358 17.76 -2.72 -11.38
CA LEU A 358 17.00 -1.53 -10.99
C LEU A 358 15.72 -1.95 -10.28
N LEU A 359 15.52 -1.41 -9.08
CA LEU A 359 14.38 -1.67 -8.22
C LEU A 359 13.82 -0.36 -7.68
N ARG A 360 12.50 -0.26 -7.57
CA ARG A 360 11.84 0.79 -6.81
C ARG A 360 10.78 0.25 -5.87
N ILE A 361 10.86 0.61 -4.59
CA ILE A 361 9.79 0.38 -3.63
C ILE A 361 9.12 1.73 -3.36
N VAL A 362 7.98 1.97 -4.00
CA VAL A 362 7.23 3.24 -3.85
C VAL A 362 8.08 4.45 -4.25
N ASP A 363 8.75 5.12 -3.30
CA ASP A 363 9.64 6.28 -3.43
C ASP A 363 11.12 5.94 -3.50
N ASP A 364 11.53 4.80 -2.95
CA ASP A 364 12.94 4.42 -2.81
C ASP A 364 13.42 3.66 -4.06
N PHE A 365 14.38 4.22 -4.78
CA PHE A 365 15.12 3.56 -5.85
C PHE A 365 16.41 2.94 -5.33
N LEU A 366 16.74 1.78 -5.89
CA LEU A 366 18.04 1.12 -5.78
C LEU A 366 18.49 0.66 -7.16
N LEU A 367 19.67 1.13 -7.57
CA LEU A 367 20.40 0.64 -8.73
C LEU A 367 21.67 -0.07 -8.25
N ILE A 368 21.89 -1.29 -8.73
CA ILE A 368 23.13 -2.04 -8.56
C ILE A 368 23.70 -2.28 -9.95
N SER A 369 24.95 -1.89 -10.20
CA SER A 369 25.59 -2.05 -11.51
C SER A 369 27.03 -2.55 -11.41
N THR A 370 27.49 -3.26 -12.44
CA THR A 370 28.91 -3.56 -12.67
C THR A 370 29.63 -2.45 -13.46
N ASP A 371 28.93 -1.42 -13.93
CA ASP A 371 29.49 -0.27 -14.64
C ASP A 371 29.34 0.98 -13.78
N LYS A 372 30.45 1.71 -13.62
CA LYS A 372 30.52 2.94 -12.84
C LYS A 372 29.77 4.09 -13.49
N ASN A 373 29.64 4.08 -14.81
CA ASN A 373 29.04 5.17 -15.59
C ASN A 373 27.53 4.97 -15.85
N ALA A 374 26.93 3.96 -15.21
CA ALA A 374 25.53 3.56 -15.38
C ALA A 374 24.51 4.54 -14.78
#